data_AF-A0A927BCG0-F1
#
_entry.id   AF-A0A927BCG0-F1
#
_cell.length_a   1.000
_cell.length_b   1.000
_cell.length_c   1.000
_cell.angle_alpha   90.00
_cell.angle_beta   90.00
_cell.angle_gamma   90.00
#
_symmetry.space_group_name_H-M   'P 1'
#
loop_
_entity.id
_entity.type
_entity.pdbx_description
1 polymer ?
#
loop_
_entity_poly.entity_id
_entity_poly.type
_entity_poly.pdbx_seq_one_letter_code
_entity_poly.pdbx_strand_id
1 'polypeptide(L)'
;MSTFLLRFTLLPLLAFLLLTNCTRRARPSTAPVAATARPPESPTPASAARDLADVMATDLQLTPEQTSQVRTILNRTVQEANAAKAKYPPQSSGLLTELKRINADSQKGLLAVLGPVKFKQLRANQRKMAEEMQQRQK
;
A
#
# COMPACT_ATOMS: atom_id res chain seq x y z
N MET A 1 47.65 21.41 -65.77
CA MET A 1 46.63 20.38 -66.06
C MET A 1 45.46 20.68 -65.12
N SER A 2 44.45 21.47 -65.48
CA SER A 2 43.30 21.11 -66.35
C SER A 2 42.82 19.69 -66.02
N THR A 3 41.63 19.41 -65.48
CA THR A 3 40.30 19.93 -65.84
C THR A 3 39.19 19.55 -64.81
N PHE A 4 38.14 20.40 -64.74
CA PHE A 4 36.69 20.10 -64.81
C PHE A 4 36.03 19.15 -63.77
N LEU A 5 35.09 19.60 -62.93
CA LEU A 5 33.68 20.04 -63.16
C LEU A 5 32.67 18.94 -62.74
N LEU A 6 31.84 19.22 -61.74
CA LEU A 6 30.37 19.10 -61.76
C LEU A 6 29.85 19.59 -60.38
N ARG A 7 29.37 20.84 -60.28
CA ARG A 7 27.96 21.29 -60.44
C ARG A 7 27.04 20.77 -59.31
N PHE A 8 26.71 21.62 -58.35
CA PHE A 8 25.60 22.62 -58.35
C PHE A 8 24.27 22.01 -57.89
N THR A 9 23.89 22.36 -56.66
CA THR A 9 22.53 22.55 -56.12
C THR A 9 22.75 23.10 -54.70
N LEU A 10 22.74 24.41 -54.42
CA LEU A 10 21.67 25.43 -54.52
C LEU A 10 20.44 24.95 -53.73
N LEU A 11 19.89 25.61 -52.70
CA LEU A 11 20.17 26.79 -51.86
C LEU A 11 19.22 26.56 -50.63
N PRO A 12 19.43 27.21 -49.47
CA PRO A 12 18.77 26.95 -48.20
C PRO A 12 17.40 27.64 -48.11
N LEU A 13 16.51 27.18 -47.22
CA LEU A 13 15.35 27.98 -46.84
C LEU A 13 14.76 27.62 -45.46
N LEU A 14 14.57 28.68 -44.66
CA LEU A 14 13.51 28.95 -43.68
C LEU A 14 13.27 27.91 -42.56
N ALA A 15 13.64 28.19 -41.31
CA ALA A 15 12.97 29.10 -40.37
C ALA A 15 11.71 28.51 -39.69
N PHE A 16 11.84 28.39 -38.36
CA PHE A 16 10.89 28.78 -37.31
C PHE A 16 9.54 28.07 -37.15
N LEU A 17 9.26 27.83 -35.85
CA LEU A 17 7.99 27.49 -35.20
C LEU A 17 7.68 25.98 -35.26
N LEU A 18 7.49 25.28 -34.14
CA LEU A 18 6.49 25.57 -33.12
C LEU A 18 6.90 25.05 -31.73
N LEU A 19 6.55 25.86 -30.72
CA LEU A 19 6.45 25.45 -29.32
C LEU A 19 5.58 24.19 -29.19
N THR A 20 6.13 23.12 -28.62
CA THR A 20 5.31 22.07 -28.00
C THR A 20 5.54 22.11 -26.49
N ASN A 21 4.65 22.88 -25.87
CA ASN A 21 4.36 22.89 -24.45
C ASN A 21 3.80 21.51 -24.05
N CYS A 22 4.66 20.52 -23.86
CA CYS A 22 4.28 19.25 -23.23
C CYS A 22 4.25 19.45 -21.71
N THR A 23 3.07 19.86 -21.27
CA THR A 23 2.59 19.86 -19.89
C THR A 23 3.22 18.76 -19.03
N ARG A 24 3.76 19.21 -17.89
CA ARG A 24 4.00 18.39 -16.69
C ARG A 24 2.79 17.49 -16.44
N ARG A 25 2.99 16.17 -16.51
CA ARG A 25 2.25 15.25 -15.65
C ARG A 25 3.25 14.50 -14.78
N ALA A 26 3.51 15.08 -13.62
CA ALA A 26 4.03 14.33 -12.50
C ALA A 26 3.06 13.16 -12.25
N ARG A 27 3.43 11.95 -12.65
CA ARG A 27 2.84 10.75 -12.07
C ARG A 27 3.37 10.68 -10.64
N PRO A 28 2.52 10.73 -9.60
CA PRO A 28 2.97 10.35 -8.29
C PRO A 28 3.45 8.91 -8.39
N SER A 29 4.73 8.74 -8.05
CA SER A 29 5.33 7.46 -7.70
C SER A 29 4.37 6.75 -6.76
N THR A 30 3.62 5.78 -7.29
CA THR A 30 3.10 4.72 -6.42
C THR A 30 4.32 3.89 -6.11
N ALA A 31 5.10 4.35 -5.14
CA ALA A 31 6.06 3.51 -4.47
C ALA A 31 5.27 2.24 -4.10
N PRO A 32 5.65 1.05 -4.62
CA PRO A 32 5.12 -0.16 -4.05
C PRO A 32 5.44 -0.05 -2.57
N VAL A 33 4.42 0.01 -1.72
CA VAL A 33 4.62 -0.26 -0.31
C VAL A 33 5.24 -1.64 -0.34
N ALA A 34 6.55 -1.70 -0.11
CA ALA A 34 7.31 -2.92 -0.19
C ALA A 34 6.58 -3.89 0.73
N ALA A 35 5.86 -4.84 0.13
CA ALA A 35 5.47 -6.04 0.82
C ALA A 35 6.81 -6.71 1.09
N THR A 36 7.39 -6.42 2.25
CA THR A 36 8.48 -7.18 2.80
C THR A 36 7.99 -8.62 2.80
N ALA A 37 8.42 -9.38 1.79
CA ALA A 37 8.06 -10.79 1.66
C ALA A 37 8.63 -11.49 2.89
N ARG A 38 7.77 -11.73 3.88
CA ARG A 38 8.12 -12.50 5.06
C ARG A 38 8.21 -13.97 4.64
N PRO A 39 9.20 -14.74 5.13
CA PRO A 39 9.35 -16.18 4.85
C PRO A 39 8.07 -16.97 5.15
N PRO A 40 7.89 -18.17 4.55
CA PRO A 40 6.62 -18.92 4.53
C PRO A 40 5.93 -18.89 5.90
N GLU A 41 4.79 -18.20 5.89
CA GLU A 41 4.26 -17.55 7.09
C GLU A 41 3.59 -18.55 8.02
N SER A 42 4.23 -18.79 9.17
CA SER A 42 3.55 -19.34 10.34
C SER A 42 2.23 -18.59 10.59
N PRO A 43 1.18 -19.28 11.07
CA PRO A 43 -0.09 -18.64 11.36
C PRO A 43 0.10 -17.43 12.28
N THR A 44 -0.58 -16.34 11.97
CA THR A 44 -0.57 -15.15 12.84
C THR A 44 -1.20 -15.54 14.17
N PRO A 45 -0.55 -15.31 15.32
CA PRO A 45 -1.09 -15.71 16.62
C PRO A 45 -2.35 -14.93 16.95
N ALA A 46 -3.27 -15.57 17.68
CA ALA A 46 -4.54 -14.93 18.08
C ALA A 46 -4.33 -13.69 18.96
N SER A 47 -3.25 -13.64 19.74
CA SER A 47 -2.89 -12.47 20.56
C SER A 47 -2.61 -11.22 19.73
N ALA A 48 -2.11 -11.37 18.49
CA ALA A 48 -1.73 -10.22 17.66
C ALA A 48 -2.90 -9.25 17.41
N ALA A 49 -4.14 -9.76 17.32
CA ALA A 49 -5.32 -8.93 17.17
C ALA A 49 -5.66 -8.15 18.46
N ARG A 50 -5.47 -8.79 19.63
CA ARG A 50 -5.64 -8.14 20.94
C ARG A 50 -4.59 -7.05 21.13
N ASP A 51 -3.33 -7.37 20.89
CA ASP A 51 -2.22 -6.46 21.10
C ASP A 51 -2.33 -5.24 20.17
N LEU A 52 -2.70 -5.46 18.90
CA LEU A 52 -2.92 -4.36 17.95
C LEU A 52 -4.12 -3.49 18.34
N ALA A 53 -5.21 -4.10 18.84
CA ALA A 53 -6.36 -3.34 19.34
C ALA A 53 -5.96 -2.45 20.53
N ASP A 54 -5.09 -2.94 21.40
CA ASP A 54 -4.60 -2.19 22.57
C ASP A 54 -3.68 -1.03 22.13
N VAL A 55 -2.79 -1.25 21.14
CA VAL A 55 -1.99 -0.19 20.52
C VAL A 55 -2.89 0.87 19.90
N MET A 56 -3.90 0.47 19.12
CA MET A 56 -4.86 1.39 18.51
C MET A 56 -5.66 2.15 19.57
N ALA A 57 -6.03 1.50 20.68
CA ALA A 57 -6.75 2.12 21.78
C ALA A 57 -5.95 3.27 22.40
N THR A 58 -4.67 3.04 22.66
CA THR A 58 -3.76 4.06 23.18
C THR A 58 -3.51 5.18 22.17
N ASP A 59 -3.10 4.85 20.95
CA ASP A 59 -2.67 5.85 19.95
C ASP A 59 -3.81 6.71 19.41
N LEU A 60 -5.03 6.17 19.36
CA LEU A 60 -6.22 6.85 18.81
C LEU A 60 -7.21 7.27 19.90
N GLN A 61 -6.86 7.08 21.17
CA GLN A 61 -7.69 7.39 22.34
C GLN A 61 -9.11 6.83 22.16
N LEU A 62 -9.20 5.52 21.92
CA LEU A 62 -10.47 4.84 21.69
C LEU A 62 -11.25 4.69 23.00
N THR A 63 -12.58 4.75 22.92
CA THR A 63 -13.42 4.36 24.06
C THR A 63 -13.35 2.84 24.30
N PRO A 64 -13.77 2.34 25.47
CA PRO A 64 -13.85 0.90 25.73
C PRO A 64 -14.70 0.16 24.69
N GLU A 65 -15.88 0.68 24.33
CA GLU A 65 -16.73 0.15 23.26
C GLU A 65 -16.01 0.11 21.90
N GLN A 66 -15.37 1.21 21.49
CA GLN A 66 -14.62 1.25 20.23
C GLN A 66 -13.49 0.22 20.22
N THR A 67 -12.79 0.07 21.34
CA THR A 67 -11.70 -0.91 21.50
C THR A 67 -12.22 -2.34 21.36
N SER A 68 -13.36 -2.65 21.99
CA SER A 68 -13.99 -3.98 21.89
C SER A 68 -14.43 -4.31 20.46
N GLN A 69 -15.01 -3.33 19.75
CA GLN A 69 -15.41 -3.49 18.35
C GLN A 69 -14.20 -3.65 17.42
N VAL A 70 -13.15 -2.83 17.61
CA VAL A 70 -11.88 -2.97 16.86
C VAL A 70 -11.27 -4.35 17.09
N ARG A 71 -11.21 -4.82 18.34
CA ARG A 71 -10.69 -6.16 18.66
C ARG A 71 -11.48 -7.26 17.95
N THR A 72 -12.80 -7.14 17.90
CA THR A 72 -13.67 -8.08 17.15
C THR A 72 -13.33 -8.11 15.66
N ILE A 73 -13.17 -6.93 15.04
CA ILE A 73 -12.80 -6.82 13.61
C ILE A 73 -11.42 -7.44 13.35
N LEU A 74 -10.42 -7.13 14.19
CA LEU A 74 -9.07 -7.64 14.03
C LEU A 74 -8.99 -9.15 14.26
N ASN A 75 -9.70 -9.69 15.25
CA ASN A 75 -9.80 -11.13 15.50
C ASN A 75 -10.33 -11.87 14.26
N ARG A 76 -11.44 -11.38 13.70
CA ARG A 76 -12.01 -11.93 12.47
C ARG A 76 -11.02 -11.85 11.30
N THR A 77 -10.34 -10.72 11.16
CA THR A 77 -9.32 -10.52 10.11
C THR A 77 -8.19 -11.55 10.22
N VAL A 78 -7.69 -11.81 11.44
CA VAL A 78 -6.64 -12.82 11.68
C VAL A 78 -7.13 -14.23 11.36
N GLN A 79 -8.36 -14.58 11.76
CA GLN A 79 -8.96 -15.88 11.46
C GLN A 79 -9.10 -16.09 9.95
N GLU A 80 -9.66 -15.13 9.24
CA GLU A 80 -9.84 -15.19 7.79
C GLU A 80 -8.49 -15.25 7.06
N ALA A 81 -7.50 -14.46 7.49
CA ALA A 81 -6.16 -14.48 6.90
C ALA A 81 -5.44 -15.82 7.12
N ASN A 82 -5.51 -16.39 8.33
CA ASN A 82 -4.93 -17.69 8.61
C ASN A 82 -5.63 -18.80 7.83
N ALA A 83 -6.96 -18.75 7.71
CA ALA A 83 -7.72 -19.69 6.88
C ALA A 83 -7.33 -19.59 5.39
N ALA A 84 -7.12 -18.37 4.87
CA ALA A 84 -6.61 -18.17 3.52
C ALA A 84 -5.20 -18.74 3.33
N LYS A 85 -4.28 -18.50 4.27
CA LYS A 85 -2.92 -19.07 4.25
C LYS A 85 -2.92 -20.60 4.30
N ALA A 86 -3.88 -21.21 5.00
CA ALA A 86 -4.04 -22.66 5.04
C ALA A 86 -4.60 -23.23 3.73
N LYS A 87 -5.45 -22.46 3.03
CA LYS A 87 -6.12 -22.89 1.80
C LYS A 87 -5.27 -22.74 0.54
N TYR A 88 -4.46 -21.69 0.45
CA TYR A 88 -3.74 -21.32 -0.76
C TYR A 88 -2.23 -21.54 -0.62
N PRO A 89 -1.52 -21.96 -1.68
CA PRO A 89 -0.06 -22.03 -1.66
C PRO A 89 0.56 -20.66 -1.32
N PRO A 90 1.68 -20.62 -0.59
CA PRO A 90 2.40 -19.38 -0.31
C PRO A 90 2.67 -18.60 -1.58
N GLN A 91 2.51 -17.27 -1.51
CA GLN A 91 2.75 -16.33 -2.63
C GLN A 91 1.89 -16.55 -3.89
N SER A 92 0.89 -17.44 -3.85
CA SER A 92 -0.02 -17.64 -4.98
C SER A 92 -0.88 -16.40 -5.24
N SER A 93 -1.28 -16.21 -6.51
CA SER A 93 -2.20 -15.14 -6.90
C SER A 93 -3.54 -15.24 -6.17
N GLY A 94 -4.01 -16.46 -5.90
CA GLY A 94 -5.19 -16.73 -5.09
C GLY A 94 -5.05 -16.22 -3.65
N LEU A 95 -3.93 -16.52 -2.98
CA LEU A 95 -3.65 -16.01 -1.65
C LEU A 95 -3.61 -14.48 -1.63
N LEU A 96 -2.88 -13.87 -2.56
CA LEU A 96 -2.75 -12.40 -2.62
C LEU A 96 -4.09 -11.70 -2.88
N THR A 97 -4.96 -12.32 -3.69
CA THR A 97 -6.31 -11.80 -3.96
C THR A 97 -7.18 -11.87 -2.71
N GLU A 98 -7.16 -13.01 -2.02
CA GLU A 98 -7.96 -13.20 -0.81
C GLU A 98 -7.50 -12.29 0.33
N LEU A 99 -6.19 -12.16 0.55
CA LEU A 99 -5.64 -11.25 1.55
C LEU A 99 -5.98 -9.79 1.27
N LYS A 100 -6.02 -9.37 -0.01
CA LYS A 100 -6.47 -8.03 -0.39
C LYS A 100 -7.94 -7.82 -0.06
N ARG A 101 -8.81 -8.80 -0.34
CA ARG A 101 -10.24 -8.76 0.00
C ARG A 101 -10.42 -8.62 1.52
N ILE A 102 -9.79 -9.50 2.29
CA ILE A 102 -9.83 -9.49 3.77
C ILE A 102 -9.39 -8.13 4.33
N ASN A 103 -8.27 -7.59 3.82
CA ASN A 103 -7.78 -6.27 4.24
C ASN A 103 -8.76 -5.14 3.90
N ALA A 104 -9.37 -5.17 2.72
CA ALA A 104 -10.35 -4.16 2.32
C ALA A 104 -11.59 -4.20 3.22
N ASP A 105 -12.09 -5.39 3.56
CA ASP A 105 -13.25 -5.55 4.42
C ASP A 105 -12.95 -5.15 5.87
N SER A 106 -11.76 -5.48 6.38
CA SER A 106 -11.26 -5.02 7.67
C SER A 106 -11.19 -3.48 7.73
N GLN A 107 -10.65 -2.83 6.69
CA GLN A 107 -10.58 -1.38 6.62
C GLN A 107 -11.96 -0.71 6.61
N LYS A 108 -12.95 -1.28 5.92
CA LYS A 108 -14.33 -0.78 5.95
C LYS A 108 -14.92 -0.87 7.37
N GLY A 109 -14.73 -2.01 8.04
CA GLY A 109 -15.18 -2.19 9.42
C GLY A 109 -14.53 -1.19 10.38
N LEU A 110 -13.21 -1.02 10.27
CA LEU A 110 -12.47 -0.05 11.08
C LEU A 110 -12.93 1.39 10.80
N LEU A 111 -13.16 1.76 9.55
CA LEU A 111 -13.69 3.09 9.21
C LEU A 111 -15.07 3.33 9.84
N ALA A 112 -15.95 2.33 9.84
CA ALA A 112 -17.28 2.46 10.44
C ALA A 112 -17.24 2.68 11.96
N VAL A 113 -16.34 1.97 12.67
CA VAL A 113 -16.19 2.06 14.13
C VAL A 113 -15.45 3.33 14.57
N LEU A 114 -14.39 3.68 13.86
CA LEU A 114 -13.50 4.78 14.23
C LEU A 114 -14.01 6.14 13.74
N GLY A 115 -14.78 6.15 12.64
CA GLY A 115 -15.12 7.34 11.90
C GLY A 115 -13.93 7.91 11.10
N PRO A 116 -14.17 8.90 10.23
CA PRO A 116 -13.18 9.36 9.26
C PRO A 116 -11.94 10.01 9.88
N VAL A 117 -12.09 10.71 11.00
CA VAL A 117 -10.98 11.43 11.65
C VAL A 117 -9.97 10.45 12.25
N LYS A 118 -10.41 9.56 13.15
CA LYS A 118 -9.54 8.56 13.77
C LYS A 118 -9.03 7.54 12.76
N PHE A 119 -9.82 7.20 11.74
CA PHE A 119 -9.35 6.33 10.65
C PHE A 119 -8.21 6.98 9.85
N LYS A 120 -8.28 8.28 9.56
CA LYS A 120 -7.17 9.00 8.92
C LYS A 120 -5.91 8.99 9.79
N GLN A 121 -6.06 9.17 11.10
CA GLN A 121 -4.95 9.09 12.06
C GLN A 121 -4.34 7.68 12.12
N LEU A 122 -5.16 6.63 12.15
CA LEU A 122 -4.71 5.24 12.05
C LEU A 122 -3.83 5.05 10.81
N ARG A 123 -4.27 5.54 9.66
CA ARG A 123 -3.52 5.45 8.39
C ARG A 123 -2.18 6.19 8.45
N ALA A 124 -2.15 7.36 9.08
CA ALA A 124 -0.92 8.13 9.28
C ALA A 124 0.08 7.41 10.22
N ASN A 125 -0.45 6.72 11.23
CA ASN A 125 0.35 6.08 12.27
C ASN A 125 0.70 4.61 11.98
N GLN A 126 0.32 4.07 10.82
CA GLN A 126 0.51 2.64 10.50
C GLN A 126 1.93 2.13 10.73
N ARG A 127 2.95 2.91 10.32
CA ARG A 127 4.36 2.52 10.48
C ARG A 127 4.75 2.43 11.96
N LYS A 128 4.44 3.47 12.73
CA LYS A 128 4.69 3.52 14.17
C LYS A 128 4.03 2.34 14.89
N MET A 129 2.76 2.06 14.59
CA MET A 129 2.05 0.94 15.21
C MET A 129 2.66 -0.43 14.82
N ALA A 130 3.12 -0.58 13.58
CA ALA A 130 3.78 -1.81 13.13
C ALA A 130 5.10 -2.05 13.88
N GLU A 131 5.87 -0.99 14.10
CA GLU A 131 7.12 -1.04 14.89
C GLU A 131 6.85 -1.41 16.35
N GLU A 132 5.84 -0.81 16.98
CA GLU A 132 5.43 -1.16 18.35
C GLU A 132 4.97 -2.62 18.45
N MET A 133 4.17 -3.08 17.49
CA MET A 133 3.76 -4.48 17.41
C MET A 133 4.93 -5.44 17.22
N GLN A 134 5.96 -5.04 16.49
CA GLN A 134 7.18 -5.83 16.35
C GLN A 134 7.96 -5.91 17.67
N GLN A 135 7.96 -4.85 18.48
CA GLN A 135 8.59 -4.86 19.80
C GLN A 135 7.85 -5.79 20.77
N ARG A 136 6.52 -5.85 20.71
CA ARG A 136 5.68 -6.72 21.57
C ARG A 136 5.78 -8.22 21.22
N GLN A 137 6.30 -8.56 20.04
CA GLN A 137 6.47 -9.94 19.57
C GLN A 137 7.87 -10.50 19.82
N LYS A 138 8.80 -9.70 20.35
CA LYS A 138 10.13 -10.14 20.78
C LYS A 138 10.08 -10.64 22.22
#